data_AF-A0A257JZY0-F1
#
_entry.id   AF-A0A257JZY0-F1
#
_cell.length_a   1.000
_cell.length_b   1.000
_cell.length_c   1.000
_cell.angle_alpha   90.00
_cell.angle_beta   90.00
_cell.angle_gamma   90.00
#
_symmetry.space_group_name_H-M   'P 1'
#
loop_
_entity.id
_entity.type
_entity.pdbx_description
1 polymer ?
#
loop_
_entity_poly.entity_id
_entity_poly.type
_entity_poly.pdbx_seq_one_letter_code
_entity_poly.pdbx_strand_id
1 'polypeptide(L)'
;MLLTAVLITTFIACSKNDDDDEYVEPTPVSPVTVDLTQVPYATLSEYKFFDGPLKNLKPSLDVLPYAPASSLFSDYAHKKRFVWMPKNTKATFNSDGTILELPVGAALIKNFYYDNVQNIATPGGTRIIETRIMIRKSTGWIFADYKWNAEQTEATLDLDGSFTDITWKDENNVVKTANYRIPNESQCIICHKSRDINDVVTFIPIGIKPQNLNFDYNYGTETKNQLTKWIEAGYLDSNFTFPTAENTTIDYNDTSKPLELRARSYVDINCAHCHGVDRHCDYRPMRFAFSETKNNLVNMGVCVNTQDMQGFSPSLGKIITGGRPEESMLYYRINTTDETYRMPLHGRTVIHEEGVALMRDWINTLDRCN
;
A
#
# COMPACT_ATOMS: atom_id res chain seq x y z
N MET A 1 -51.87 62.76 67.60
CA MET A 1 -50.48 63.20 67.36
C MET A 1 -49.60 61.98 67.36
N LEU A 2 -49.18 61.50 66.19
CA LEU A 2 -47.95 60.73 66.04
C LEU A 2 -47.52 60.86 64.58
N LEU A 3 -46.27 61.27 64.40
CA LEU A 3 -45.64 61.72 63.16
C LEU A 3 -45.10 60.48 62.42
N THR A 4 -45.51 60.23 61.18
CA THR A 4 -44.94 59.14 60.35
C THR A 4 -43.94 59.73 59.37
N ALA A 5 -42.65 59.50 59.62
CA ALA A 5 -41.56 59.88 58.73
C ALA A 5 -41.33 58.78 57.68
N VAL A 6 -41.27 59.19 56.41
CA VAL A 6 -40.93 58.35 55.25
C VAL A 6 -39.40 58.23 55.17
N LEU A 7 -38.89 56.99 55.11
CA LEU A 7 -37.48 56.73 54.79
C LEU A 7 -37.43 55.95 53.46
N ILE A 8 -36.81 56.56 52.45
CA ILE A 8 -36.54 55.97 51.14
C ILE A 8 -35.18 55.26 51.24
N THR A 9 -35.16 53.94 51.07
CA THR A 9 -33.93 53.15 50.93
C THR A 9 -33.68 52.84 49.47
N THR A 10 -32.56 53.36 48.96
CA THR A 10 -31.97 53.07 47.66
C THR A 10 -31.34 51.68 47.65
N PHE A 11 -31.70 50.83 46.68
CA PHE A 11 -31.02 49.57 46.42
C PHE A 11 -29.75 49.83 45.59
N ILE A 12 -28.58 49.55 46.18
CA ILE A 12 -27.31 49.44 45.46
C ILE A 12 -27.20 47.99 45.00
N ALA A 13 -27.25 47.76 43.69
CA ALA A 13 -26.96 46.47 43.08
C ALA A 13 -25.44 46.29 43.02
N CYS A 14 -24.92 45.27 43.71
CA CYS A 14 -23.54 44.84 43.59
C CYS A 14 -23.37 43.88 42.40
N SER A 15 -22.39 44.20 41.56
CA SER A 15 -21.92 43.44 40.40
C SER A 15 -21.43 42.04 40.80
N LYS A 16 -21.88 41.03 40.06
CA LYS A 16 -21.16 39.77 39.93
C LYS A 16 -20.66 39.74 38.49
N ASN A 17 -19.36 39.93 38.30
CA ASN A 17 -18.72 39.66 37.03
C ASN A 17 -18.73 38.14 36.85
N ASP A 18 -19.53 37.66 35.92
CA ASP A 18 -19.43 36.31 35.40
C ASP A 18 -18.24 36.32 34.43
N ASP A 19 -17.04 36.07 34.96
CA ASP A 19 -15.93 35.60 34.14
C ASP A 19 -16.24 34.13 33.80
N ASP A 20 -17.02 33.95 32.72
CA ASP A 20 -17.16 32.67 32.03
C ASP A 20 -15.79 32.31 31.43
N ASP A 21 -14.92 31.71 32.23
CA ASP A 21 -13.76 30.97 31.74
C ASP A 21 -14.27 29.80 30.89
N GLU A 22 -14.46 30.06 29.60
CA GLU A 22 -14.84 29.08 28.59
C GLU A 22 -13.78 27.97 28.59
N TYR A 23 -14.13 26.80 29.14
CA TYR A 23 -13.27 25.63 29.17
C TYR A 23 -13.05 25.15 27.73
N VAL A 24 -11.94 25.60 27.12
CA VAL A 24 -11.50 25.12 25.82
C VAL A 24 -10.87 23.74 26.03
N GLU A 25 -11.58 22.67 25.64
CA GLU A 25 -10.99 21.34 25.61
C GLU A 25 -9.72 21.35 24.74
N PRO A 26 -8.58 20.88 25.26
CA PRO A 26 -7.34 20.88 24.50
C PRO A 26 -7.53 20.01 23.26
N THR A 27 -7.22 20.59 22.09
CA THR A 27 -7.28 19.84 20.83
C THR A 27 -6.36 18.61 20.91
N PRO A 28 -6.86 17.40 20.63
CA PRO A 28 -6.05 16.19 20.67
C PRO A 28 -4.82 16.33 19.77
N VAL A 29 -3.66 15.87 20.26
CA VAL A 29 -2.38 15.89 19.52
C VAL A 29 -1.99 14.46 19.19
N SER A 30 -1.61 14.20 17.94
CA SER A 30 -1.12 12.87 17.53
C SER A 30 0.05 12.43 18.42
N PRO A 31 0.04 11.21 18.97
CA PRO A 31 1.13 10.70 19.78
C PRO A 31 2.34 10.27 18.92
N VAL A 32 2.18 10.21 17.60
CA VAL A 32 3.19 9.71 16.66
C VAL A 32 4.46 10.54 16.75
N THR A 33 5.59 9.84 16.79
CA THR A 33 6.92 10.45 16.79
C THR A 33 7.71 9.98 15.57
N VAL A 34 8.15 10.93 14.73
CA VAL A 34 9.04 10.70 13.59
C VAL A 34 10.14 11.77 13.63
N ASP A 35 11.08 11.62 14.56
CA ASP A 35 12.27 12.46 14.60
C ASP A 35 13.23 12.04 13.49
N LEU A 36 13.32 12.87 12.44
CA LEU A 36 14.15 12.60 11.26
C LEU A 36 15.65 12.44 11.55
N THR A 37 16.11 12.85 12.74
CA THR A 37 17.51 12.66 13.18
C THR A 37 17.74 11.28 13.80
N GLN A 38 16.69 10.62 14.29
CA GLN A 38 16.77 9.36 15.01
C GLN A 38 16.25 8.17 14.19
N VAL A 39 15.27 8.40 13.30
CA VAL A 39 14.67 7.31 12.50
C VAL A 39 15.64 6.73 11.46
N PRO A 40 15.61 5.40 11.23
CA PRO A 40 14.65 4.44 11.79
C PRO A 40 14.91 4.07 13.26
N TYR A 41 13.86 3.89 14.04
CA TYR A 41 13.96 3.48 15.45
C TYR A 41 14.28 1.99 15.58
N ALA A 42 14.70 1.55 16.77
CA ALA A 42 15.03 0.14 17.00
C ALA A 42 13.79 -0.76 17.06
N THR A 43 12.66 -0.21 17.53
CA THR A 43 11.40 -0.92 17.73
C THR A 43 10.21 -0.19 17.10
N LEU A 44 9.16 -0.93 16.77
CA LEU A 44 7.95 -0.37 16.16
C LEU A 44 7.15 0.49 17.15
N SER A 45 7.12 0.13 18.43
CA SER A 45 6.39 0.89 19.46
C SER A 45 6.90 2.33 19.63
N GLU A 46 8.19 2.59 19.38
CA GLU A 46 8.80 3.92 19.48
C GLU A 46 8.13 4.96 18.58
N TYR A 47 7.54 4.55 17.45
CA TYR A 47 6.83 5.47 16.56
C TYR A 47 5.46 5.89 17.08
N LYS A 48 4.84 5.08 17.95
CA LYS A 48 3.47 5.28 18.45
C LYS A 48 2.43 5.42 17.33
N PHE A 49 2.58 4.64 16.26
CA PHE A 49 1.59 4.58 15.17
C PHE A 49 0.29 3.88 15.58
N PHE A 50 0.33 3.04 16.63
CA PHE A 50 -0.79 2.24 17.06
C PHE A 50 -1.06 2.38 18.55
N ASP A 51 -2.34 2.44 18.91
CA ASP A 51 -2.82 2.51 20.29
C ASP A 51 -3.04 1.12 20.88
N GLY A 52 -2.69 0.96 22.16
CA GLY A 52 -2.88 -0.28 22.90
C GLY A 52 -1.95 -1.41 22.42
N PRO A 53 -2.34 -2.69 22.54
CA PRO A 53 -1.51 -3.80 22.09
C PRO A 53 -1.23 -3.72 20.59
N LEU A 54 0.06 -3.65 20.20
CA LEU A 54 0.48 -3.41 18.82
C LEU A 54 -0.14 -4.37 17.80
N LYS A 55 -0.29 -5.65 18.14
CA LYS A 55 -0.89 -6.68 17.24
C LYS A 55 -2.30 -6.36 16.78
N ASN A 56 -3.02 -5.48 17.49
CA ASN A 56 -4.35 -5.06 17.08
C ASN A 56 -4.30 -4.09 15.89
N LEU A 57 -3.15 -3.45 15.67
CA LEU A 57 -2.93 -2.44 14.62
C LEU A 57 -4.01 -1.36 14.64
N LYS A 58 -4.44 -0.96 15.85
CA LYS A 58 -5.43 0.11 16.04
C LYS A 58 -4.71 1.43 15.81
N PRO A 59 -5.01 2.18 14.74
CA PRO A 59 -4.28 3.41 14.43
C PRO A 59 -4.44 4.43 15.56
N SER A 60 -3.34 5.08 15.93
CA SER A 60 -3.35 6.26 16.79
C SER A 60 -3.94 7.47 16.06
N LEU A 61 -4.19 8.56 16.79
CA LEU A 61 -4.68 9.80 16.20
C LEU A 61 -3.79 10.26 15.02
N ASP A 62 -4.44 10.69 13.94
CA ASP A 62 -3.87 11.08 12.64
C ASP A 62 -3.20 9.95 11.82
N VAL A 63 -3.16 8.70 12.32
CA VAL A 63 -2.72 7.56 11.50
C VAL A 63 -3.90 7.05 10.67
N LEU A 64 -3.86 7.28 9.35
CA LEU A 64 -4.98 7.02 8.47
C LEU A 64 -4.82 5.67 7.73
N PRO A 65 -5.74 4.69 7.91
CA PRO A 65 -5.71 3.47 7.11
C PRO A 65 -6.03 3.76 5.64
N TYR A 66 -5.43 2.97 4.74
CA TYR A 66 -5.76 3.03 3.32
C TYR A 66 -5.50 1.67 2.64
N ALA A 67 -6.03 1.48 1.44
CA ALA A 67 -5.76 0.31 0.60
C ALA A 67 -5.78 0.69 -0.89
N PRO A 68 -4.85 0.18 -1.72
CA PRO A 68 -5.02 0.24 -3.16
C PRO A 68 -6.16 -0.69 -3.61
N ALA A 69 -6.88 -0.34 -4.68
CA ALA A 69 -8.02 -1.10 -5.19
C ALA A 69 -7.62 -2.55 -5.53
N SER A 70 -6.45 -2.71 -6.15
CA SER A 70 -5.77 -3.99 -6.32
C SER A 70 -4.59 -4.10 -5.37
N SER A 71 -4.44 -5.24 -4.69
CA SER A 71 -3.31 -5.48 -3.78
C SER A 71 -2.24 -6.34 -4.44
N LEU A 72 -0.97 -5.91 -4.34
CA LEU A 72 0.15 -6.71 -4.84
C LEU A 72 0.23 -8.07 -4.13
N PHE A 73 0.52 -9.12 -4.89
CA PHE A 73 0.64 -10.49 -4.38
C PHE A 73 1.92 -10.65 -3.56
N SER A 74 1.82 -11.30 -2.39
CA SER A 74 3.00 -11.66 -1.59
C SER A 74 2.73 -12.90 -0.76
N ASP A 75 2.84 -14.07 -1.39
CA ASP A 75 2.60 -15.38 -0.75
C ASP A 75 1.27 -15.47 -0.01
N TYR A 76 0.22 -14.85 -0.55
CA TYR A 76 -1.10 -14.73 0.09
C TYR A 76 -1.14 -13.95 1.42
N ALA A 77 -0.05 -13.33 1.87
CA ALA A 77 -0.07 -12.44 3.03
C ALA A 77 -1.07 -11.29 2.83
N HIS A 78 -1.96 -11.11 3.81
CA HIS A 78 -2.82 -9.94 3.93
C HIS A 78 -1.99 -8.71 4.27
N LYS A 79 -2.52 -7.53 3.92
CA LYS A 79 -1.78 -6.26 4.01
C LYS A 79 -2.67 -5.17 4.60
N LYS A 80 -2.35 -4.73 5.82
CA LYS A 80 -2.92 -3.51 6.43
C LYS A 80 -1.96 -2.35 6.20
N ARG A 81 -2.45 -1.24 5.62
CA ARG A 81 -1.61 -0.08 5.30
C ARG A 81 -2.14 1.16 5.98
N PHE A 82 -1.20 2.02 6.37
CA PHE A 82 -1.49 3.28 7.02
C PHE A 82 -0.57 4.36 6.47
N VAL A 83 -1.05 5.60 6.48
CA VAL A 83 -0.26 6.80 6.21
C VAL A 83 -0.32 7.71 7.42
N TRP A 84 0.82 8.31 7.75
CA TRP A 84 0.89 9.42 8.70
C TRP A 84 1.72 10.55 8.09
N MET A 85 1.30 11.78 8.34
CA MET A 85 2.00 12.99 7.92
C MET A 85 2.09 14.00 9.06
N PRO A 86 3.17 14.81 9.12
CA PRO A 86 3.29 15.88 10.08
C PRO A 86 2.09 16.83 10.00
N LYS A 87 1.66 17.36 11.16
CA LYS A 87 0.55 18.30 11.24
C LYS A 87 0.79 19.50 10.30
N ASN A 88 -0.29 19.96 9.66
CA ASN A 88 -0.28 21.10 8.73
C ASN A 88 0.57 20.89 7.46
N THR A 89 0.87 19.64 7.11
CA THR A 89 1.51 19.30 5.83
C THR A 89 0.54 18.53 4.94
N LYS A 90 0.74 18.62 3.62
CA LYS A 90 -0.13 18.00 2.62
C LYS A 90 0.71 17.28 1.57
N ALA A 91 0.14 16.22 1.01
CA ALA A 91 0.59 15.61 -0.21
C ALA A 91 0.19 16.45 -1.44
N THR A 92 0.98 16.34 -2.51
CA THR A 92 0.67 16.96 -3.81
C THR A 92 0.16 15.92 -4.80
N PHE A 93 -0.96 16.24 -5.45
CA PHE A 93 -1.46 15.50 -6.61
C PHE A 93 -0.76 16.01 -7.88
N ASN A 94 -0.18 15.08 -8.66
CA ASN A 94 0.43 15.41 -9.96
C ASN A 94 -0.40 14.88 -11.14
N SER A 95 -0.75 13.60 -11.12
CA SER A 95 -1.60 12.96 -12.12
C SER A 95 -2.22 11.67 -11.56
N ASP A 96 -3.23 11.12 -12.24
CA ASP A 96 -3.90 9.87 -11.84
C ASP A 96 -2.92 8.70 -11.63
N GLY A 97 -1.93 8.56 -12.51
CA GLY A 97 -0.97 7.45 -12.54
C GLY A 97 0.36 7.71 -11.84
N THR A 98 0.60 8.94 -11.39
CA THR A 98 1.79 9.30 -10.60
C THR A 98 1.50 9.11 -9.12
N ILE A 99 2.48 8.67 -8.33
CA ILE A 99 2.31 8.61 -6.87
C ILE A 99 1.99 10.00 -6.30
N LEU A 100 1.22 10.03 -5.20
CA LEU A 100 1.08 11.24 -4.40
C LEU A 100 2.44 11.59 -3.79
N GLU A 101 2.86 12.85 -3.95
CA GLU A 101 4.12 13.34 -3.39
C GLU A 101 3.92 13.72 -1.92
N LEU A 102 4.37 12.85 -1.03
CA LEU A 102 4.23 13.07 0.42
C LEU A 102 5.32 14.02 0.95
N PRO A 103 5.00 14.88 1.93
CA PRO A 103 5.93 15.86 2.50
C PRO A 103 7.02 15.19 3.33
N VAL A 104 8.11 15.91 3.56
CA VAL A 104 9.19 15.50 4.49
C VAL A 104 8.59 15.26 5.88
N GLY A 105 8.95 14.13 6.48
CA GLY A 105 8.38 13.63 7.73
C GLY A 105 7.28 12.58 7.55
N ALA A 106 6.68 12.46 6.36
CA ALA A 106 5.63 11.47 6.11
C ALA A 106 6.13 10.03 6.27
N ALA A 107 5.25 9.16 6.75
CA ALA A 107 5.50 7.73 6.90
C ALA A 107 4.38 6.91 6.24
N LEU A 108 4.77 5.90 5.46
CA LEU A 108 3.88 4.86 4.94
C LEU A 108 4.19 3.56 5.66
N ILE A 109 3.18 2.98 6.31
CA ILE A 109 3.31 1.79 7.15
C ILE A 109 2.54 0.65 6.49
N LYS A 110 3.17 -0.52 6.36
CA LYS A 110 2.57 -1.71 5.76
C LYS A 110 2.86 -2.94 6.59
N ASN A 111 1.80 -3.56 7.11
CA ASN A 111 1.87 -4.76 7.92
C ASN A 111 1.48 -5.97 7.08
N PHE A 112 2.31 -7.01 7.08
CA PHE A 112 2.07 -8.27 6.38
C PHE A 112 1.70 -9.35 7.39
N TYR A 113 0.53 -9.97 7.22
CA TYR A 113 -0.01 -10.91 8.19
C TYR A 113 -0.81 -12.03 7.54
N TYR A 114 -1.01 -13.10 8.30
CA TYR A 114 -1.85 -14.24 7.95
C TYR A 114 -2.88 -14.46 9.04
N ASP A 115 -4.10 -14.80 8.64
CA ASP A 115 -5.14 -15.31 9.54
C ASP A 115 -5.17 -16.84 9.49
N ASN A 116 -5.90 -17.46 10.41
CA ASN A 116 -6.05 -18.92 10.48
C ASN A 116 -4.70 -19.68 10.47
N VAL A 117 -3.70 -19.15 11.17
CA VAL A 117 -2.35 -19.73 11.18
C VAL A 117 -2.32 -20.96 12.08
N GLN A 118 -1.75 -22.06 11.58
CA GLN A 118 -1.76 -23.35 12.24
C GLN A 118 -0.48 -23.62 13.05
N ASN A 119 0.65 -23.02 12.65
CA ASN A 119 1.96 -23.23 13.26
C ASN A 119 2.36 -22.12 14.25
N ILE A 120 1.42 -21.74 15.13
CA ILE A 120 1.62 -20.78 16.23
C ILE A 120 1.06 -21.33 17.54
N ALA A 121 1.37 -20.68 18.66
CA ALA A 121 0.94 -21.11 20.00
C ALA A 121 -0.59 -21.28 20.12
N THR A 122 -1.36 -20.45 19.42
CA THR A 122 -2.82 -20.56 19.33
C THR A 122 -3.24 -20.81 17.88
N PRO A 123 -3.37 -22.08 17.44
CA PRO A 123 -3.80 -22.41 16.08
C PRO A 123 -5.14 -21.76 15.71
N GLY A 124 -5.25 -21.29 14.48
CA GLY A 124 -6.39 -20.52 14.00
C GLY A 124 -6.28 -19.01 14.25
N GLY A 125 -5.26 -18.56 14.99
CA GLY A 125 -5.03 -17.13 15.25
C GLY A 125 -4.39 -16.38 14.07
N THR A 126 -4.29 -15.06 14.23
CA THR A 126 -3.55 -14.16 13.34
C THR A 126 -2.08 -14.10 13.72
N ARG A 127 -1.18 -14.08 12.72
CA ARG A 127 0.25 -13.81 12.89
C ARG A 127 0.68 -12.70 11.94
N ILE A 128 1.16 -11.60 12.50
CA ILE A 128 1.88 -10.55 11.79
C ILE A 128 3.33 -11.00 11.67
N ILE A 129 3.87 -10.91 10.45
CA ILE A 129 5.21 -11.36 10.11
C ILE A 129 6.19 -10.19 10.17
N GLU A 130 5.85 -9.11 9.47
CA GLU A 130 6.69 -7.94 9.29
C GLU A 130 5.87 -6.66 9.16
N THR A 131 6.48 -5.54 9.54
CA THR A 131 5.98 -4.19 9.27
C THR A 131 7.04 -3.41 8.52
N ARG A 132 6.75 -3.05 7.27
CA ARG A 132 7.60 -2.17 6.47
C ARG A 132 7.18 -0.72 6.62
N ILE A 133 8.15 0.15 6.82
CA ILE A 133 7.94 1.59 6.94
C ILE A 133 8.81 2.29 5.90
N MET A 134 8.19 3.12 5.07
CA MET A 134 8.91 4.09 4.25
C MET A 134 8.77 5.47 4.88
N ILE A 135 9.89 6.15 5.12
CA ILE A 135 9.92 7.46 5.78
C ILE A 135 10.52 8.50 4.83
N ARG A 136 9.82 9.61 4.62
CA ARG A 136 10.27 10.70 3.75
C ARG A 136 11.24 11.61 4.50
N LYS A 137 12.55 11.42 4.33
CA LYS A 137 13.57 12.38 4.79
C LYS A 137 13.72 13.50 3.76
N SER A 138 14.42 14.58 4.13
CA SER A 138 14.77 15.66 3.20
C SER A 138 15.62 15.17 2.02
N THR A 139 16.45 14.15 2.22
CA THR A 139 17.32 13.55 1.21
C THR A 139 16.63 12.50 0.32
N GLY A 140 15.42 12.07 0.64
CA GLY A 140 14.73 11.00 -0.08
C GLY A 140 13.91 10.09 0.83
N TRP A 141 13.36 9.02 0.26
CA TRP A 141 12.71 7.96 1.02
C TRP A 141 13.76 6.99 1.59
N ILE A 142 13.63 6.65 2.87
CA ILE A 142 14.36 5.55 3.49
C ILE A 142 13.42 4.38 3.77
N PHE A 143 13.99 3.18 3.90
CA PHE A 143 13.27 1.94 4.22
C PHE A 143 13.64 1.47 5.61
N ALA A 144 12.65 0.96 6.32
CA ALA A 144 12.81 0.22 7.55
C ALA A 144 11.88 -0.98 7.51
N ASP A 145 12.38 -2.13 7.94
CA ASP A 145 11.57 -3.33 8.07
C ASP A 145 11.67 -3.85 9.50
N TYR A 146 10.53 -4.21 10.08
CA TYR A 146 10.40 -4.60 11.47
C TYR A 146 9.87 -6.01 11.55
N LYS A 147 10.68 -6.93 12.06
CA LYS A 147 10.32 -8.33 12.24
C LYS A 147 9.59 -8.53 13.56
N TRP A 148 8.40 -9.12 13.49
CA TRP A 148 7.58 -9.37 14.68
C TRP A 148 8.09 -10.56 15.49
N ASN A 149 8.01 -10.44 16.82
CA ASN A 149 8.28 -11.56 17.72
C ASN A 149 7.14 -12.60 17.71
N ALA A 150 7.44 -13.79 18.23
CA ALA A 150 6.49 -14.90 18.27
C ALA A 150 5.28 -14.61 19.18
N GLU A 151 5.49 -13.81 20.23
CA GLU A 151 4.48 -13.41 21.21
C GLU A 151 3.50 -12.36 20.67
N GLN A 152 3.79 -11.77 19.50
CA GLN A 152 3.01 -10.71 18.85
C GLN A 152 2.83 -9.48 19.76
N THR A 153 3.91 -9.08 20.42
CA THR A 153 3.92 -7.92 21.33
C THR A 153 4.77 -6.76 20.82
N GLU A 154 5.78 -7.03 19.99
CA GLU A 154 6.70 -6.02 19.47
C GLU A 154 7.28 -6.47 18.12
N ALA A 155 7.78 -5.50 17.34
CA ALA A 155 8.60 -5.75 16.17
C ALA A 155 9.89 -4.93 16.22
N THR A 156 11.01 -5.54 15.84
CA THR A 156 12.35 -4.94 15.90
C THR A 156 12.91 -4.73 14.51
N LEU A 157 13.63 -3.62 14.30
CA LEU A 157 14.29 -3.31 13.04
C LEU A 157 15.22 -4.45 12.60
N ASP A 158 15.02 -4.96 11.38
CA ASP A 158 15.81 -6.03 10.76
C ASP A 158 15.88 -5.75 9.26
N LEU A 159 17.09 -5.47 8.76
CA LEU A 159 17.35 -5.20 7.33
C LEU A 159 18.18 -6.29 6.65
N ASP A 160 18.55 -7.34 7.39
CA ASP A 160 19.39 -8.44 6.87
C ASP A 160 18.58 -9.42 6.02
N GLY A 161 17.25 -9.37 6.17
CA GLY A 161 16.31 -10.28 5.53
C GLY A 161 16.31 -11.64 6.21
N SER A 162 15.17 -12.31 6.16
CA SER A 162 15.05 -13.64 6.77
C SER A 162 13.93 -14.45 6.15
N PHE A 163 13.82 -15.70 6.59
CA PHE A 163 12.79 -16.63 6.20
C PHE A 163 12.02 -17.09 7.42
N THR A 164 10.73 -17.33 7.25
CA THR A 164 9.87 -17.91 8.29
C THR A 164 8.83 -18.80 7.66
N ASP A 165 8.70 -20.01 8.18
CA ASP A 165 7.64 -20.91 7.74
C ASP A 165 6.27 -20.41 8.22
N ILE A 166 5.31 -20.45 7.32
CA ILE A 166 3.91 -20.15 7.61
C ILE A 166 3.03 -21.28 7.09
N THR A 167 2.15 -21.77 7.95
CA THR A 167 1.10 -22.74 7.61
C THR A 167 -0.23 -22.11 7.99
N TRP A 168 -1.16 -21.97 7.06
CA TRP A 168 -2.47 -21.38 7.31
C TRP A 168 -3.57 -22.18 6.63
N LYS A 169 -4.82 -21.93 7.02
CA LYS A 169 -5.99 -22.40 6.28
C LYS A 169 -6.54 -21.27 5.42
N ASP A 170 -6.74 -21.54 4.14
CA ASP A 170 -7.42 -20.60 3.25
C ASP A 170 -8.94 -20.53 3.51
N GLU A 171 -9.64 -19.73 2.72
CA GLU A 171 -11.09 -19.52 2.83
C GLU A 171 -11.91 -20.80 2.62
N ASN A 172 -11.33 -21.81 1.94
CA ASN A 172 -11.93 -23.12 1.70
C ASN A 172 -11.50 -24.16 2.75
N ASN A 173 -10.85 -23.73 3.84
CA ASN A 173 -10.26 -24.57 4.88
C ASN A 173 -9.16 -25.52 4.39
N VAL A 174 -8.55 -25.25 3.23
CA VAL A 174 -7.41 -26.03 2.73
C VAL A 174 -6.14 -25.53 3.42
N VAL A 175 -5.34 -26.46 3.93
CA VAL A 175 -4.05 -26.13 4.54
C VAL A 175 -3.05 -25.77 3.44
N LYS A 176 -2.49 -24.57 3.52
CA LYS A 176 -1.45 -24.05 2.64
C LYS A 176 -0.18 -23.77 3.45
N THR A 177 0.96 -23.83 2.79
CA THR A 177 2.28 -23.58 3.39
C THR A 177 3.12 -22.70 2.48
N ALA A 178 3.91 -21.79 3.06
CA ALA A 178 4.92 -21.03 2.35
C ALA A 178 6.15 -20.84 3.25
N ASN A 179 7.32 -20.76 2.63
CA ASN A 179 8.53 -20.29 3.30
C ASN A 179 8.63 -18.78 3.07
N TYR A 180 7.93 -18.01 3.89
CA TYR A 180 7.77 -16.58 3.68
C TYR A 180 9.10 -15.86 3.81
N ARG A 181 9.44 -15.07 2.79
CA ARG A 181 10.67 -14.28 2.75
C ARG A 181 10.42 -12.85 3.19
N ILE A 182 11.05 -12.46 4.29
CA ILE A 182 11.25 -11.06 4.68
C ILE A 182 12.44 -10.53 3.86
N PRO A 183 12.25 -9.54 2.97
CA PRO A 183 13.31 -9.05 2.10
C PRO A 183 14.36 -8.27 2.90
N ASN A 184 15.60 -8.32 2.43
CA ASN A 184 16.62 -7.40 2.93
C ASN A 184 16.53 -6.04 2.23
N GLU A 185 17.30 -5.05 2.71
CA GLU A 185 17.29 -3.69 2.15
C GLU A 185 17.58 -3.68 0.63
N SER A 186 18.58 -4.45 0.19
CA SER A 186 18.97 -4.52 -1.23
C SER A 186 17.85 -5.04 -2.14
N GLN A 187 16.97 -5.89 -1.61
CA GLN A 187 15.81 -6.45 -2.33
C GLN A 187 14.63 -5.47 -2.35
N CYS A 188 14.43 -4.71 -1.27
CA CYS A 188 13.43 -3.65 -1.25
C CYS A 188 13.73 -2.60 -2.33
N ILE A 189 14.97 -2.14 -2.44
CA ILE A 189 15.32 -1.10 -3.41
C ILE A 189 15.25 -1.57 -4.88
N ILE A 190 15.23 -2.88 -5.15
CA ILE A 190 15.03 -3.39 -6.52
C ILE A 190 13.68 -2.96 -7.07
N CYS A 191 12.62 -3.07 -6.28
CA CYS A 191 11.26 -2.68 -6.68
C CYS A 191 11.01 -1.17 -6.54
N HIS A 192 11.69 -0.52 -5.59
CA HIS A 192 11.42 0.88 -5.23
C HIS A 192 12.34 1.91 -5.89
N LYS A 193 13.40 1.48 -6.59
CA LYS A 193 14.29 2.42 -7.29
C LYS A 193 13.60 3.12 -8.47
N SER A 194 14.00 4.36 -8.67
CA SER A 194 13.74 5.20 -9.84
C SER A 194 15.04 5.89 -10.22
N ARG A 195 15.23 6.24 -11.48
CA ARG A 195 16.22 7.24 -11.87
C ARG A 195 15.50 8.57 -12.12
N ASP A 196 16.16 9.68 -11.82
CA ASP A 196 15.70 11.00 -12.23
C ASP A 196 16.30 11.39 -13.60
N ILE A 197 15.97 12.59 -14.09
CA ILE A 197 16.45 13.09 -15.38
C ILE A 197 17.99 13.23 -15.47
N ASN A 198 18.70 13.24 -14.34
CA ASN A 198 20.15 13.32 -14.25
C ASN A 198 20.79 11.95 -13.97
N ASP A 199 20.04 10.86 -14.13
CA ASP A 199 20.44 9.48 -13.84
C ASP A 199 20.74 9.20 -12.35
N VAL A 200 20.28 10.06 -11.44
CA VAL A 200 20.43 9.86 -10.00
C VAL A 200 19.40 8.86 -9.51
N VAL A 201 19.88 7.81 -8.83
CA VAL A 201 18.99 6.82 -8.22
C VAL A 201 18.27 7.42 -7.02
N THR A 202 16.94 7.39 -7.07
CA THR A 202 16.04 7.76 -6.00
C THR A 202 15.14 6.59 -5.65
N PHE A 203 14.48 6.64 -4.50
CA PHE A 203 13.54 5.62 -4.07
C PHE A 203 12.15 6.22 -3.90
N ILE A 204 11.11 5.49 -4.32
CA ILE A 204 9.73 5.96 -4.24
C ILE A 204 8.78 4.89 -3.70
N PRO A 205 7.65 5.26 -3.09
CA PRO A 205 6.64 4.32 -2.65
C PRO A 205 5.89 3.67 -3.81
N ILE A 206 5.24 2.54 -3.52
CA ILE A 206 4.41 1.79 -4.48
C ILE A 206 2.97 1.76 -3.96
N GLY A 207 2.02 2.07 -4.84
CA GLY A 207 0.60 1.85 -4.61
C GLY A 207 -0.22 3.07 -4.17
N ILE A 208 0.40 4.20 -3.84
CA ILE A 208 -0.29 5.45 -3.47
C ILE A 208 -0.54 6.38 -4.68
N LYS A 209 -0.78 5.80 -5.86
CA LYS A 209 -1.23 6.56 -7.03
C LYS A 209 -2.71 6.91 -6.83
N PRO A 210 -3.20 8.10 -7.21
CA PRO A 210 -4.62 8.45 -7.09
C PRO A 210 -5.56 7.44 -7.76
N GLN A 211 -5.20 6.91 -8.94
CA GLN A 211 -5.97 5.85 -9.62
C GLN A 211 -6.15 4.56 -8.80
N ASN A 212 -5.28 4.32 -7.82
CA ASN A 212 -5.34 3.16 -6.94
C ASN A 212 -6.17 3.43 -5.68
N LEU A 213 -6.42 4.69 -5.34
CA LEU A 213 -7.10 5.12 -4.11
C LEU A 213 -8.52 5.64 -4.37
N ASN A 214 -8.90 5.85 -5.63
CA ASN A 214 -10.19 6.43 -6.02
C ASN A 214 -11.36 5.43 -5.94
N PHE A 215 -11.60 4.88 -4.76
CA PHE A 215 -12.75 4.04 -4.45
C PHE A 215 -13.13 4.17 -2.97
N ASP A 216 -14.33 3.72 -2.63
CA ASP A 216 -14.83 3.79 -1.27
C ASP A 216 -14.15 2.74 -0.37
N TYR A 217 -13.61 3.21 0.76
CA TYR A 217 -12.99 2.39 1.78
C TYR A 217 -13.79 2.49 3.08
N ASN A 218 -13.92 1.36 3.78
CA ASN A 218 -14.60 1.29 5.06
C ASN A 218 -13.62 1.61 6.20
N TYR A 219 -13.83 2.75 6.86
CA TYR A 219 -13.06 3.25 8.00
C TYR A 219 -13.62 2.76 9.36
N GLY A 220 -14.52 1.78 9.35
CA GLY A 220 -15.17 1.20 10.53
C GLY A 220 -16.44 1.94 10.93
N THR A 221 -16.38 3.27 11.04
CA THR A 221 -17.53 4.13 11.39
C THR A 221 -18.22 4.74 10.18
N GLU A 222 -17.51 4.84 9.05
CA GLU A 222 -18.01 5.40 7.80
C GLU A 222 -17.38 4.67 6.60
N THR A 223 -18.05 4.75 5.44
CA THR A 223 -17.50 4.34 4.15
C THR A 223 -17.36 5.57 3.27
N LYS A 224 -16.16 5.81 2.74
CA LYS A 224 -15.83 7.03 2.00
C LYS A 224 -14.72 6.81 0.99
N ASN A 225 -14.76 7.54 -0.11
CA ASN A 225 -13.66 7.59 -1.07
C ASN A 225 -12.37 8.02 -0.35
N GLN A 226 -11.27 7.28 -0.57
CA GLN A 226 -10.05 7.51 0.19
C GLN A 226 -9.40 8.86 -0.12
N LEU A 227 -9.46 9.35 -1.36
CA LEU A 227 -8.95 10.68 -1.71
C LEU A 227 -9.74 11.77 -0.98
N THR A 228 -11.07 11.64 -0.91
CA THR A 228 -11.91 12.54 -0.09
C THR A 228 -11.51 12.46 1.38
N LYS A 229 -11.31 11.25 1.93
CA LYS A 229 -10.89 11.09 3.33
C LYS A 229 -9.53 11.74 3.60
N TRP A 230 -8.59 11.64 2.67
CA TRP A 230 -7.28 12.30 2.79
C TRP A 230 -7.41 13.83 2.74
N ILE A 231 -8.32 14.37 1.92
CA ILE A 231 -8.61 15.82 1.91
C ILE A 231 -9.18 16.27 3.26
N GLU A 232 -10.18 15.54 3.80
CA GLU A 232 -10.80 15.86 5.09
C GLU A 232 -9.82 15.76 6.27
N ALA A 233 -8.88 14.81 6.21
CA ALA A 233 -7.80 14.69 7.19
C ALA A 233 -6.73 15.78 7.06
N GLY A 234 -6.85 16.68 6.07
CA GLY A 234 -5.85 17.70 5.77
C GLY A 234 -4.57 17.14 5.15
N TYR A 235 -4.62 15.90 4.66
CA TYR A 235 -3.49 15.12 4.13
C TYR A 235 -3.28 15.33 2.63
N LEU A 236 -4.30 15.79 1.91
CA LEU A 236 -4.23 16.04 0.47
C LEU A 236 -4.92 17.38 0.17
N ASP A 237 -4.42 18.12 -0.81
CA ASP A 237 -5.10 19.35 -1.25
C ASP A 237 -6.40 19.03 -2.01
N SER A 238 -7.31 19.98 -2.14
CA SER A 238 -8.58 19.79 -2.89
C SER A 238 -8.54 20.41 -4.29
N ASN A 239 -7.41 20.97 -4.70
CA ASN A 239 -7.25 21.71 -5.97
C ASN A 239 -7.02 20.82 -7.21
N PHE A 240 -7.63 19.64 -7.27
CA PHE A 240 -7.53 18.73 -8.41
C PHE A 240 -8.87 18.05 -8.71
N THR A 241 -8.99 17.48 -9.91
CA THR A 241 -10.14 16.66 -10.28
C THR A 241 -9.82 15.20 -10.03
N PHE A 242 -10.74 14.48 -9.41
CA PHE A 242 -10.55 13.06 -9.10
C PHE A 242 -10.38 12.24 -10.39
N PRO A 243 -9.64 11.12 -10.34
CA PRO A 243 -9.54 10.22 -11.48
C PRO A 243 -10.93 9.81 -11.98
N THR A 244 -11.09 9.69 -13.30
CA THR A 244 -12.33 9.17 -13.88
C THR A 244 -12.42 7.65 -13.63
N ALA A 245 -13.61 7.07 -13.81
CA ALA A 245 -13.78 5.62 -13.72
C ALA A 245 -12.87 4.84 -14.71
N GLU A 246 -12.60 5.43 -15.89
CA GLU A 246 -11.71 4.82 -16.89
C GLU A 246 -10.22 4.87 -16.50
N ASN A 247 -9.84 5.83 -15.65
CA ASN A 247 -8.49 6.01 -15.13
C ASN A 247 -8.34 5.49 -13.69
N THR A 248 -9.29 4.68 -13.22
CA THR A 248 -9.28 4.11 -11.87
C THR A 248 -9.08 2.61 -11.96
N THR A 249 -8.11 2.09 -11.21
CA THR A 249 -7.92 0.64 -11.08
C THR A 249 -9.04 0.02 -10.26
N ILE A 250 -9.30 -1.25 -10.48
CA ILE A 250 -10.32 -2.02 -9.73
C ILE A 250 -9.65 -3.11 -8.91
N ASP A 251 -10.40 -3.80 -8.06
CA ASP A 251 -9.96 -5.09 -7.53
C ASP A 251 -9.92 -6.13 -8.65
N TYR A 252 -8.73 -6.66 -8.96
CA TYR A 252 -8.58 -7.69 -9.98
C TYR A 252 -9.25 -9.02 -9.59
N ASN A 253 -9.66 -9.21 -8.33
CA ASN A 253 -10.42 -10.38 -7.89
C ASN A 253 -11.94 -10.22 -8.06
N ASP A 254 -12.45 -9.01 -8.26
CA ASP A 254 -13.88 -8.77 -8.45
C ASP A 254 -14.34 -9.24 -9.84
N THR A 255 -14.88 -10.46 -9.90
CA THR A 255 -15.36 -11.09 -11.14
C THR A 255 -16.58 -10.41 -11.76
N SER A 256 -17.23 -9.47 -11.07
CA SER A 256 -18.29 -8.64 -11.66
C SER A 256 -17.75 -7.59 -12.62
N LYS A 257 -16.44 -7.31 -12.59
CA LYS A 257 -15.79 -6.32 -13.45
C LYS A 257 -15.28 -6.93 -14.76
N PRO A 258 -15.14 -6.11 -15.84
CA PRO A 258 -14.63 -6.59 -17.12
C PRO A 258 -13.24 -7.25 -17.01
N LEU A 259 -13.08 -8.38 -17.70
CA LEU A 259 -11.85 -9.20 -17.67
C LEU A 259 -10.59 -8.39 -18.02
N GLU A 260 -10.62 -7.61 -19.10
CA GLU A 260 -9.48 -6.77 -19.52
C GLU A 260 -9.11 -5.74 -18.45
N LEU A 261 -10.10 -5.12 -17.80
CA LEU A 261 -9.87 -4.13 -16.75
C LEU A 261 -9.21 -4.76 -15.51
N ARG A 262 -9.60 -6.00 -15.17
CA ARG A 262 -8.97 -6.80 -14.11
C ARG A 262 -7.54 -7.17 -14.47
N ALA A 263 -7.29 -7.63 -15.69
CA ALA A 263 -5.95 -7.96 -16.19
C ALA A 263 -5.01 -6.73 -16.18
N ARG A 264 -5.49 -5.56 -16.62
CA ARG A 264 -4.75 -4.29 -16.55
C ARG A 264 -4.45 -3.87 -15.11
N SER A 265 -5.41 -4.00 -14.20
CA SER A 265 -5.21 -3.70 -12.77
C SER A 265 -4.20 -4.65 -12.12
N TYR A 266 -4.23 -5.92 -12.51
CA TYR A 266 -3.30 -6.95 -12.06
C TYR A 266 -1.84 -6.64 -12.47
N VAL A 267 -1.60 -6.31 -13.73
CA VAL A 267 -0.24 -5.98 -14.20
C VAL A 267 0.25 -4.62 -13.69
N ASP A 268 -0.64 -3.64 -13.46
CA ASP A 268 -0.22 -2.35 -12.85
C ASP A 268 0.38 -2.59 -11.46
N ILE A 269 -0.36 -3.24 -10.57
CA ILE A 269 0.07 -3.36 -9.17
C ILE A 269 1.23 -4.35 -8.99
N ASN A 270 1.27 -5.44 -9.78
CA ASN A 270 2.26 -6.49 -9.61
C ASN A 270 3.52 -6.30 -10.48
N CYS A 271 3.47 -5.51 -11.56
CA CYS A 271 4.55 -5.45 -12.55
C CYS A 271 5.05 -4.03 -12.86
N ALA A 272 4.17 -3.02 -12.89
CA ALA A 272 4.51 -1.69 -13.44
C ALA A 272 5.58 -0.93 -12.66
N HIS A 273 5.72 -1.19 -11.36
CA HIS A 273 6.76 -0.55 -10.54
C HIS A 273 8.18 -0.96 -10.96
N CYS A 274 8.34 -2.14 -11.57
CA CYS A 274 9.61 -2.59 -12.16
C CYS A 274 9.69 -2.35 -13.67
N HIS A 275 8.57 -2.53 -14.39
CA HIS A 275 8.47 -2.39 -15.84
C HIS A 275 7.84 -1.05 -16.23
N GLY A 276 8.51 0.03 -15.84
CA GLY A 276 8.20 1.40 -16.24
C GLY A 276 9.48 2.12 -16.64
N VAL A 277 9.33 3.32 -17.18
CA VAL A 277 10.47 4.20 -17.53
C VAL A 277 11.29 4.50 -16.28
N ASP A 278 12.62 4.44 -16.40
CA ASP A 278 13.59 4.71 -15.32
C ASP A 278 13.48 3.76 -14.12
N ARG A 279 12.93 2.56 -14.32
CA ARG A 279 12.78 1.49 -13.31
C ARG A 279 13.78 0.35 -13.50
N HIS A 280 13.69 -0.65 -12.62
CA HIS A 280 14.59 -1.80 -12.65
C HIS A 280 14.60 -2.55 -13.98
N CYS A 281 13.44 -2.77 -14.58
CA CYS A 281 13.25 -3.56 -15.79
C CYS A 281 12.96 -2.69 -17.02
N ASP A 282 13.34 -1.40 -17.01
CA ASP A 282 13.07 -0.46 -18.10
C ASP A 282 13.71 -0.90 -19.44
N TYR A 283 14.81 -1.65 -19.36
CA TYR A 283 15.48 -2.26 -20.50
C TYR A 283 14.66 -3.33 -21.24
N ARG A 284 13.50 -3.74 -20.69
CA ARG A 284 12.53 -4.65 -21.33
C ARG A 284 11.44 -3.83 -22.03
N PRO A 285 10.80 -4.36 -23.10
CA PRO A 285 9.91 -3.56 -23.94
C PRO A 285 8.50 -3.34 -23.36
N MET A 286 8.17 -3.89 -22.19
CA MET A 286 6.83 -3.77 -21.58
C MET A 286 6.69 -2.50 -20.73
N ARG A 287 5.50 -1.90 -20.72
CA ARG A 287 5.15 -0.73 -19.89
C ARG A 287 3.79 -0.98 -19.25
N PHE A 288 3.80 -1.56 -18.05
CA PHE A 288 2.60 -2.13 -17.43
C PHE A 288 1.76 -1.12 -16.64
N ALA A 289 2.12 0.17 -16.60
CA ALA A 289 1.32 1.13 -15.87
C ALA A 289 -0.12 1.19 -16.42
N PHE A 290 -1.10 1.35 -15.54
CA PHE A 290 -2.51 1.30 -15.91
C PHE A 290 -2.87 2.32 -17.01
N SER A 291 -2.28 3.52 -16.94
CA SER A 291 -2.41 4.57 -17.95
C SER A 291 -1.77 4.20 -19.30
N GLU A 292 -0.73 3.37 -19.29
CA GLU A 292 0.04 2.98 -20.48
C GLU A 292 -0.53 1.74 -21.18
N THR A 293 -1.40 0.99 -20.52
CA THR A 293 -1.99 -0.25 -21.07
C THR A 293 -3.37 -0.06 -21.71
N LYS A 294 -3.99 1.12 -21.53
CA LYS A 294 -5.31 1.43 -22.12
C LYS A 294 -5.22 1.41 -23.65
N ASN A 295 -6.01 0.55 -24.29
CA ASN A 295 -6.02 0.37 -25.75
C ASN A 295 -4.62 0.13 -26.36
N ASN A 296 -3.68 -0.40 -25.57
CA ASN A 296 -2.29 -0.58 -25.98
C ASN A 296 -1.78 -1.95 -25.54
N LEU A 297 -2.11 -2.96 -26.34
CA LEU A 297 -1.71 -4.34 -26.11
C LEU A 297 -0.20 -4.57 -26.26
N VAL A 298 0.50 -3.72 -27.02
CA VAL A 298 1.96 -3.78 -27.18
C VAL A 298 2.66 -3.53 -25.85
N ASN A 299 2.20 -2.53 -25.08
CA ASN A 299 2.72 -2.25 -23.75
C ASN A 299 2.48 -3.41 -22.75
N MET A 300 1.43 -4.18 -22.96
CA MET A 300 1.16 -5.43 -22.23
C MET A 300 1.96 -6.64 -22.76
N GLY A 301 2.73 -6.48 -23.84
CA GLY A 301 3.60 -7.50 -24.41
C GLY A 301 2.93 -8.39 -25.48
N VAL A 302 1.72 -8.07 -25.93
CA VAL A 302 1.01 -8.86 -26.95
C VAL A 302 1.76 -8.78 -28.28
N CYS A 303 2.16 -9.94 -28.78
CA CYS A 303 2.93 -10.12 -30.01
C CYS A 303 4.31 -9.46 -30.04
N VAL A 304 4.79 -8.96 -28.90
CA VAL A 304 6.13 -8.42 -28.74
C VAL A 304 7.11 -9.57 -28.52
N ASN A 305 8.23 -9.56 -29.24
CA ASN A 305 9.29 -10.56 -29.06
C ASN A 305 9.85 -10.50 -27.65
N THR A 306 10.11 -11.66 -27.06
CA THR A 306 10.90 -11.72 -25.85
C THR A 306 12.34 -11.29 -26.12
N GLN A 307 12.94 -10.72 -25.10
CA GLN A 307 14.37 -10.52 -25.02
C GLN A 307 14.86 -11.46 -23.93
N ASP A 308 15.99 -12.13 -24.15
CA ASP A 308 16.60 -13.11 -23.23
C ASP A 308 15.87 -14.46 -23.15
N MET A 309 16.15 -15.30 -24.16
CA MET A 309 15.61 -16.66 -24.32
C MET A 309 16.53 -17.76 -23.75
N GLN A 310 17.62 -17.39 -23.07
CA GLN A 310 18.54 -18.38 -22.52
C GLN A 310 17.83 -19.26 -21.49
N GLY A 311 17.86 -20.58 -21.68
CA GLY A 311 17.19 -21.53 -20.81
C GLY A 311 15.67 -21.63 -21.00
N PHE A 312 15.08 -20.95 -22.00
CA PHE A 312 13.66 -21.04 -22.32
C PHE A 312 13.40 -21.88 -23.57
N SER A 313 12.20 -22.49 -23.63
CA SER A 313 11.71 -23.14 -24.85
C SER A 313 11.59 -22.12 -26.00
N PRO A 314 11.96 -22.47 -27.25
CA PRO A 314 11.74 -21.62 -28.42
C PRO A 314 10.27 -21.21 -28.62
N SER A 315 9.30 -21.98 -28.09
CA SER A 315 7.88 -21.65 -28.14
C SER A 315 7.50 -20.40 -27.34
N LEU A 316 8.35 -19.95 -26.41
CA LEU A 316 8.14 -18.74 -25.60
C LEU A 316 8.72 -17.47 -26.26
N GLY A 317 8.83 -17.44 -27.59
CA GLY A 317 9.45 -16.36 -28.34
C GLY A 317 8.72 -15.00 -28.27
N LYS A 318 7.49 -14.98 -27.72
CA LYS A 318 6.71 -13.76 -27.50
C LYS A 318 6.42 -13.56 -26.02
N ILE A 319 6.37 -12.30 -25.59
CA ILE A 319 6.00 -11.95 -24.21
C ILE A 319 4.59 -12.45 -23.94
N ILE A 320 3.67 -12.17 -24.87
CA ILE A 320 2.34 -12.77 -24.94
C ILE A 320 2.05 -13.20 -26.37
N THR A 321 1.65 -14.46 -26.53
CA THR A 321 1.11 -15.02 -27.76
C THR A 321 -0.41 -15.10 -27.60
N GLY A 322 -1.14 -14.25 -28.33
CA GLY A 322 -2.61 -14.18 -28.20
C GLY A 322 -3.29 -15.51 -28.52
N GLY A 323 -4.26 -15.89 -27.69
CA GLY A 323 -4.93 -17.19 -27.75
C GLY A 323 -4.08 -18.40 -27.35
N ARG A 324 -2.82 -18.20 -26.90
CA ARG A 324 -1.90 -19.29 -26.52
C ARG A 324 -1.13 -18.98 -25.23
N PRO A 325 -1.77 -19.15 -24.07
CA PRO A 325 -1.14 -18.89 -22.76
C PRO A 325 0.17 -19.66 -22.54
N GLU A 326 0.22 -20.95 -22.90
CA GLU A 326 1.42 -21.78 -22.71
C GLU A 326 2.60 -21.40 -23.63
N GLU A 327 2.33 -20.64 -24.70
CA GLU A 327 3.34 -20.09 -25.61
C GLU A 327 3.66 -18.62 -25.27
N SER A 328 3.26 -18.14 -24.08
CA SER A 328 3.46 -16.76 -23.62
C SER A 328 4.50 -16.71 -22.49
N MET A 329 5.61 -16.01 -22.71
CA MET A 329 6.68 -15.89 -21.71
C MET A 329 6.19 -15.25 -20.40
N LEU A 330 5.34 -14.23 -20.45
CA LEU A 330 4.79 -13.62 -19.24
C LEU A 330 4.04 -14.66 -18.41
N TYR A 331 3.19 -15.46 -19.06
CA TYR A 331 2.41 -16.51 -18.44
C TYR A 331 3.29 -17.57 -17.77
N TYR A 332 4.31 -18.06 -18.49
CA TYR A 332 5.28 -19.02 -17.95
C TYR A 332 5.95 -18.49 -16.68
N ARG A 333 6.44 -17.25 -16.71
CA ARG A 333 7.18 -16.66 -15.58
C ARG A 333 6.31 -16.45 -14.33
N ILE A 334 5.03 -16.12 -14.48
CA ILE A 334 4.12 -16.02 -13.32
C ILE A 334 3.64 -17.38 -12.81
N ASN A 335 3.79 -18.45 -13.61
CA ASN A 335 3.34 -19.81 -13.31
C ASN A 335 4.47 -20.79 -12.93
N THR A 336 5.62 -20.29 -12.47
CA THR A 336 6.73 -21.12 -11.96
C THR A 336 7.28 -20.58 -10.64
N THR A 337 7.75 -21.47 -9.77
CA THR A 337 8.45 -21.11 -8.52
C THR A 337 9.97 -21.17 -8.66
N ASP A 338 10.51 -21.59 -9.80
CA ASP A 338 11.94 -21.58 -10.07
C ASP A 338 12.48 -20.15 -10.07
N GLU A 339 13.37 -19.83 -9.13
CA GLU A 339 13.91 -18.48 -8.94
C GLU A 339 14.65 -17.94 -10.16
N THR A 340 15.16 -18.83 -11.01
CA THR A 340 15.82 -18.47 -12.26
C THR A 340 14.86 -17.83 -13.25
N TYR A 341 13.60 -18.27 -13.22
CA TYR A 341 12.62 -17.96 -14.25
C TYR A 341 11.43 -17.12 -13.76
N ARG A 342 11.06 -17.27 -12.49
CA ARG A 342 9.81 -16.74 -11.93
C ARG A 342 9.75 -15.22 -11.98
N MET A 343 8.52 -14.73 -12.10
CA MET A 343 8.17 -13.34 -11.84
C MET A 343 6.99 -13.26 -10.86
N PRO A 344 6.96 -12.23 -9.99
CA PRO A 344 8.03 -11.28 -9.72
C PRO A 344 9.29 -11.94 -9.12
N LEU A 345 10.45 -11.28 -9.29
CA LEU A 345 11.76 -11.76 -8.79
C LEU A 345 11.79 -11.88 -7.25
N HIS A 346 11.06 -11.01 -6.57
CA HIS A 346 11.03 -10.90 -5.11
C HIS A 346 9.60 -10.80 -4.61
N GLY A 347 9.41 -11.08 -3.31
CA GLY A 347 8.11 -10.96 -2.65
C GLY A 347 7.15 -12.12 -2.87
N ARG A 348 7.59 -13.21 -3.52
CA ARG A 348 6.86 -14.48 -3.55
C ARG A 348 7.77 -15.69 -3.48
N THR A 349 7.20 -16.83 -3.11
CA THR A 349 7.76 -18.19 -3.08
C THR A 349 6.73 -19.22 -3.59
N VAL A 350 5.44 -18.88 -3.62
CA VAL A 350 4.38 -19.71 -4.19
C VAL A 350 3.75 -19.07 -5.44
N ILE A 351 3.01 -19.87 -6.20
CA ILE A 351 2.24 -19.40 -7.36
C ILE A 351 0.98 -18.67 -6.87
N HIS A 352 0.68 -17.54 -7.50
CA HIS A 352 -0.59 -16.85 -7.33
C HIS A 352 -1.61 -17.47 -8.29
N GLU A 353 -2.35 -18.46 -7.83
CA GLU A 353 -3.24 -19.29 -8.67
C GLU A 353 -4.29 -18.43 -9.40
N GLU A 354 -4.90 -17.48 -8.70
CA GLU A 354 -5.94 -16.59 -9.20
C GLU A 354 -5.40 -15.58 -10.22
N GLY A 355 -4.22 -15.00 -9.96
CA GLY A 355 -3.55 -14.12 -10.91
C GLY A 355 -3.09 -14.86 -12.18
N VAL A 356 -2.64 -16.10 -12.05
CA VAL A 356 -2.31 -16.97 -13.19
C VAL A 356 -3.58 -17.27 -14.00
N ALA A 357 -4.68 -17.67 -13.35
CA ALA A 357 -5.95 -17.91 -14.03
C ALA A 357 -6.46 -16.67 -14.76
N LEU A 358 -6.45 -15.50 -14.11
CA LEU A 358 -6.84 -14.21 -14.70
C LEU A 358 -6.06 -13.92 -15.98
N MET A 359 -4.73 -14.08 -15.95
CA MET A 359 -3.91 -13.82 -17.13
C MET A 359 -4.11 -14.88 -18.22
N ARG A 360 -4.35 -16.15 -17.87
CA ARG A 360 -4.72 -17.20 -18.84
C ARG A 360 -5.99 -16.81 -19.58
N ASP A 361 -7.04 -16.45 -18.84
CA ASP A 361 -8.35 -16.12 -19.39
C ASP A 361 -8.26 -14.91 -20.31
N TRP A 362 -7.57 -13.84 -19.88
CA TRP A 362 -7.36 -12.67 -20.71
C TRP A 362 -6.53 -12.98 -21.97
N ILE A 363 -5.47 -13.77 -21.88
CA ILE A 363 -4.68 -14.16 -23.07
C ILE A 363 -5.53 -14.96 -24.07
N ASN A 364 -6.43 -15.80 -23.58
CA ASN A 364 -7.34 -16.58 -24.44
C ASN A 364 -8.33 -15.72 -25.22
N THR A 365 -8.63 -14.49 -24.79
CA THR A 365 -9.50 -13.58 -25.54
C THR A 365 -8.78 -12.81 -26.65
N LEU A 366 -7.45 -12.88 -26.71
CA LEU A 366 -6.65 -12.12 -27.67
C LEU A 366 -6.56 -12.83 -29.03
N ASP A 367 -6.55 -12.03 -30.09
CA ASP A 367 -6.23 -12.51 -31.43
C ASP A 367 -4.81 -13.05 -31.52
N ARG A 368 -4.61 -14.03 -32.40
CA ARG A 368 -3.29 -14.61 -32.62
C ARG A 368 -2.33 -13.58 -33.20
N CYS A 369 -1.06 -13.73 -32.84
CA CYS A 369 0.00 -12.99 -33.49
C CYS A 369 0.14 -13.47 -34.94
N ASN A 370 0.06 -12.53 -35.88
CA ASN A 370 0.29 -12.79 -37.30
C ASN A 370 1.74 -13.15 -37.59
#